data_AF-A0AA51L635-F1
#
_entry.id   AF-A0AA51L635-F1
#
_cell.length_a   1.000
_cell.length_b   1.000
_cell.length_c   1.000
_cell.angle_alpha   90.00
_cell.angle_beta   90.00
_cell.angle_gamma   90.00
#
_symmetry.space_group_name_H-M   'P 1'
#
loop_
_entity.id
_entity.type
_entity.pdbx_description
1 polymer ?
#
loop_
_entity_poly.entity_id
_entity_poly.type
_entity_poly.pdbx_seq_one_letter_code
_entity_poly.pdbx_strand_id
1 'polypeptide(L)' 'MIFHDQGNTSISKLCLRCDNTFGIENGTSMFILKHMLATKKWRTDMNTKIKNSNPLIIVNCEEHEISRNKDVG' A
#
# COMPACT_ATOMS: atom_id res chain seq x y z
N MET A 1 10.05 -9.65 10.10
CA MET A 1 9.32 -8.49 10.65
C MET A 1 8.66 -7.77 9.49
N ILE A 2 7.34 -7.51 9.53
CA ILE A 2 6.55 -6.97 8.39
C ILE A 2 7.08 -5.60 7.94
N PHE A 3 7.62 -4.80 8.85
CA PHE A 3 8.02 -3.40 8.62
C PHE A 3 9.37 -3.19 7.94
N HIS A 4 10.16 -4.26 7.72
CA HIS A 4 11.52 -4.16 7.16
C HIS A 4 11.74 -5.09 5.96
N ASP A 5 10.68 -5.37 5.19
CA ASP A 5 10.73 -6.33 4.09
C ASP A 5 11.62 -5.87 2.92
N GLN A 6 11.77 -4.55 2.71
CA GLN A 6 12.55 -3.93 1.62
C GLN A 6 12.20 -4.45 0.20
N GLY A 7 10.97 -4.92 0.00
CA GLY A 7 10.52 -5.46 -1.28
C GLY A 7 11.07 -6.86 -1.58
N ASN A 8 11.48 -7.64 -0.58
CA ASN A 8 11.95 -9.00 -0.78
C ASN A 8 10.81 -10.03 -0.83
N THR A 9 9.62 -9.70 -0.31
CA THR A 9 8.47 -10.58 -0.27
C THR A 9 7.40 -10.15 -1.27
N SER A 10 6.72 -11.14 -1.85
CA SER A 10 5.55 -10.86 -2.68
C SER A 10 4.44 -10.19 -1.89
N ILE A 11 3.69 -9.28 -2.52
CA ILE A 11 2.64 -8.55 -1.82
C ILE A 11 1.57 -9.49 -1.23
N SER A 12 1.27 -10.61 -1.90
CA SER A 12 0.37 -11.64 -1.36
C SER A 12 0.84 -12.27 -0.06
N LYS A 13 2.13 -12.61 0.04
CA LYS A 13 2.73 -13.22 1.24
C LYS A 13 2.81 -12.19 2.37
N LEU A 14 3.09 -10.92 2.04
CA LEU A 14 3.11 -9.85 3.03
C LEU A 14 1.72 -9.61 3.62
N CYS A 15 0.68 -9.50 2.78
CA CYS A 15 -0.70 -9.40 3.24
C CYS A 15 -1.12 -10.59 4.11
N LEU A 16 -0.79 -11.83 3.71
CA LEU A 16 -1.10 -13.02 4.53
C LEU A 16 -0.37 -13.00 5.89
N ARG A 17 0.89 -12.54 5.92
CA ARG A 17 1.62 -12.37 7.19
C ARG A 17 0.96 -11.30 8.06
N CYS A 18 0.50 -10.20 7.49
CA CYS A 18 -0.26 -9.19 8.22
C CYS A 18 -1.54 -9.80 8.80
N ASP A 19 -2.33 -10.49 7.99
CA ASP A 19 -3.58 -11.11 8.43
C ASP A 19 -3.36 -12.02 9.65
N ASN A 20 -2.36 -12.92 9.55
CA ASN A 20 -1.97 -13.80 10.64
C ASN A 20 -1.44 -13.06 11.88
N THR A 21 -0.67 -11.98 11.69
CA THR A 21 -0.07 -11.22 12.80
C THR A 21 -1.14 -10.46 13.59
N PHE A 22 -2.16 -9.94 12.92
CA PHE A 22 -3.25 -9.20 13.55
C PHE A 22 -4.44 -10.09 13.94
N GLY A 23 -4.41 -11.39 13.62
CA GLY A 23 -5.49 -12.33 13.94
C GLY A 23 -6.78 -12.06 13.18
N ILE A 24 -6.68 -11.53 11.95
CA ILE A 24 -7.82 -11.20 11.09
C ILE A 24 -8.01 -12.21 9.97
N GLU A 25 -9.16 -12.18 9.31
CA GLU A 25 -9.49 -13.11 8.23
C GLU A 25 -8.47 -13.04 7.07
N ASN A 26 -8.02 -14.20 6.61
CA ASN A 26 -7.12 -14.33 5.47
C ASN A 26 -7.68 -13.63 4.23
N GLY A 27 -6.93 -12.67 3.69
CA GLY A 27 -7.31 -11.86 2.54
C GLY A 27 -7.78 -10.45 2.91
N THR A 28 -8.03 -10.16 4.19
CA THR A 28 -8.46 -8.83 4.66
C THR A 28 -7.45 -7.75 4.28
N SER A 29 -6.16 -7.97 4.55
CA SER A 29 -5.10 -7.01 4.19
C SER A 29 -5.00 -6.78 2.68
N MET A 30 -5.23 -7.82 1.87
CA MET A 30 -5.24 -7.69 0.40
C MET A 30 -6.47 -6.92 -0.08
N PHE A 31 -7.62 -7.12 0.56
CA PHE A 31 -8.82 -6.33 0.29
C PHE A 31 -8.60 -4.85 0.60
N ILE A 32 -8.06 -4.53 1.78
CA ILE A 32 -7.72 -3.16 2.17
C ILE A 32 -6.74 -2.54 1.17
N LEU A 33 -5.66 -3.24 0.82
CA LEU A 33 -4.69 -2.76 -0.17
C LEU A 33 -5.37 -2.37 -1.49
N LYS A 34 -6.22 -3.25 -2.04
CA LYS A 34 -6.95 -2.98 -3.28
C LYS A 34 -7.89 -1.79 -3.14
N HIS A 35 -8.61 -1.70 -2.03
CA HIS A 35 -9.50 -0.58 -1.74
C HIS A 35 -8.74 0.75 -1.71
N MET A 36 -7.60 0.81 -1.03
CA MET A 36 -6.78 2.02 -0.93
C MET A 36 -6.19 2.45 -2.27
N LEU A 37 -5.77 1.50 -3.12
CA LEU A 37 -5.32 1.78 -4.48
C LEU A 37 -6.48 2.25 -5.38
N ALA A 38 -7.64 1.59 -5.31
CA ALA A 38 -8.80 1.93 -6.12
C ALA A 38 -9.38 3.31 -5.77
N THR A 39 -9.36 3.69 -4.49
CA THR A 39 -9.80 4.99 -3.99
C THR A 39 -8.72 6.08 -4.10
N LYS A 40 -7.54 5.76 -4.67
CA LYS A 40 -6.40 6.68 -4.84
C LYS A 40 -5.85 7.27 -3.54
N LYS A 41 -6.19 6.70 -2.38
CA LYS A 41 -5.54 7.04 -1.11
C LYS A 41 -4.09 6.58 -1.10
N TRP A 42 -3.83 5.46 -1.76
CA TRP A 42 -2.48 4.98 -2.07
C TRP A 42 -2.27 4.94 -3.58
N ARG A 43 -1.01 5.06 -3.99
CA ARG A 43 -0.58 4.93 -5.38
C ARG A 43 0.55 3.91 -5.52
N THR A 44 0.61 3.29 -6.69
CA THR A 44 1.69 2.44 -7.18
C THR A 44 1.94 2.80 -8.63
N ASP A 45 3.03 2.30 -9.22
CA ASP A 45 3.17 2.32 -10.68
C ASP A 45 2.08 1.43 -11.31
N MET A 46 1.21 2.04 -12.11
CA MET A 46 0.12 1.37 -12.83
C MET A 46 0.47 1.12 -14.30
N ASN A 47 1.62 1.60 -14.78
CA ASN A 47 2.11 1.31 -16.14
C ASN A 47 2.66 -0.12 -16.24
N THR A 48 2.98 -0.71 -15.09
CA THR A 48 3.39 -2.10 -14.98
C THR A 48 2.23 -2.95 -14.48
N LYS A 49 2.09 -4.15 -15.05
CA LYS A 49 1.05 -5.10 -14.63
C LYS A 49 1.31 -5.52 -13.19
N ILE A 50 0.34 -5.23 -12.31
CA ILE A 50 0.39 -5.67 -10.91
C ILE A 50 0.25 -7.19 -10.87
N LYS A 51 1.27 -7.86 -10.30
CA LYS A 51 1.29 -9.30 -10.05
C LYS A 51 1.41 -9.55 -8.56
N ASN A 52 0.46 -10.28 -7.99
CA ASN A 52 0.44 -10.59 -6.55
C ASN A 52 1.67 -11.40 -6.09
N SER A 53 2.33 -12.11 -7.01
CA SER A 53 3.57 -12.86 -6.79
C SER A 53 4.82 -11.98 -6.68
N ASN A 54 4.70 -10.69 -6.99
CA ASN A 54 5.80 -9.74 -6.95
C ASN A 54 5.66 -8.78 -5.77
N PRO A 55 6.76 -8.18 -5.32
CA PRO A 55 6.71 -7.00 -4.44
C PRO A 55 5.94 -5.86 -5.11
N LEU A 56 5.31 -5.00 -4.31
CA LEU A 56 4.59 -3.83 -4.79
C LEU A 56 5.06 -2.60 -4.01
N ILE A 57 5.54 -1.58 -4.72
CA ILE A 57 5.94 -0.30 -4.13
C ILE A 57 4.68 0.56 -4.02
N ILE A 58 4.34 0.99 -2.81
CA ILE A 58 3.14 1.76 -2.52
C ILE A 58 3.57 3.08 -1.88
N VAL A 59 2.93 4.17 -2.29
CA VAL A 59 3.16 5.52 -1.74
C VAL A 59 1.81 6.07 -1.25
N ASN A 60 1.82 6.74 -0.09
CA ASN A 60 0.65 7.45 0.42
C ASN A 60 0.43 8.75 -0.38
N CYS A 61 -0.82 9.06 -0.73
CA CYS A 61 -1.17 10.27 -1.45
C CYS A 61 -1.41 11.49 -0.53
N GLU A 62 -1.61 11.30 0.77
CA GLU A 62 -2.04 12.35 1.70
C GLU A 62 -0.90 13.27 2.23
N GLU A 63 0.34 13.14 1.75
CA GLU A 63 1.48 13.90 2.29
C GLU A 63 1.60 15.38 1.84
N HIS A 64 0.66 15.93 1.05
CA HIS A 64 0.81 17.30 0.51
C HIS A 64 -0.48 18.15 0.35
N GLU A 65 -1.29 18.32 1.40
CA GLU A 65 -2.36 19.36 1.40
C GLU A 65 -2.08 20.60 2.26
N ILE A 66 -0.94 20.70 2.97
CA ILE A 66 -0.68 21.81 3.92
C ILE A 66 0.14 22.99 3.35
N SER A 67 0.66 22.93 2.12
CA SER A 67 1.61 23.96 1.63
C SER A 67 1.14 24.86 0.46
N ARG A 68 -0.17 25.00 0.18
CA ARG A 68 -0.67 25.87 -0.91
C ARG A 68 -1.29 27.23 -0.52
N ASN A 69 -1.36 27.58 0.77
CA ASN A 69 -1.95 28.86 1.21
C ASN A 69 -0.97 29.77 1.96
N LYS A 70 0.18 30.12 1.37
CA LYS A 70 1.08 31.15 1.91
C LYS A 70 1.69 32.08 0.87
N ASP A 71 0.97 32.41 -0.21
CA ASP A 71 1.38 33.49 -1.11
C ASP A 71 0.15 34.36 -1.49
N VAL A 72 -0.36 35.08 -0.49
CA VAL A 72 -1.09 36.33 -0.73
C VAL A 72 -0.50 37.35 0.25
N GLY A 73 0.44 38.14 -0.25
CA GLY A 73 1.12 39.23 0.42
C GLY A 73 1.54 40.26 -0.61
#